data_AF-A0A926TNW6-F1
#
_entry.id   AF-A0A926TNW6-F1
#
_cell.length_a   1.000
_cell.length_b   1.000
_cell.length_c   1.000
_cell.angle_alpha   90.00
_cell.angle_beta   90.00
_cell.angle_gamma   90.00
#
_symmetry.space_group_name_H-M   'P 1'
#
loop_
_entity.id
_entity.type
_entity.pdbx_description
1 polymer ?
#
loop_
_entity_poly.entity_id
_entity_poly.type
_entity_poly.pdbx_seq_one_letter_code
_entity_poly.pdbx_strand_id
1 'polypeptide(L)'
;MELHQFDAEQVKRAANLLQACGIEPTTETMQALAETAIAHYPNDPESLEKAARSMAEFFEGSPAVAKAPEHPWMRLRLWAFSMLRL
;
A
#
# COMPACT_ATOMS: atom_id res chain seq x y z
N MET A 1 -4.72 9.24 -13.91
CA MET A 1 -5.30 8.18 -13.07
C MET A 1 -6.06 8.89 -11.97
N GLU A 2 -7.37 8.66 -11.84
CA GLU A 2 -8.20 9.45 -10.92
C GLU A 2 -8.71 8.56 -9.78
N LEU A 3 -8.03 8.64 -8.64
CA LEU A 3 -8.50 8.10 -7.36
C LEU A 3 -9.57 9.06 -6.79
N HIS A 4 -10.70 9.22 -7.50
CA HIS A 4 -11.74 10.22 -7.21
C HIS A 4 -12.33 10.17 -5.79
N GLN A 5 -12.11 9.08 -5.06
CA GLN A 5 -12.59 8.87 -3.71
C GLN A 5 -11.62 9.34 -2.60
N PHE A 6 -10.38 9.67 -2.95
CA PHE A 6 -9.36 10.09 -1.99
C PHE A 6 -8.85 11.50 -2.28
N ASP A 7 -8.54 12.23 -1.22
CA ASP A 7 -7.98 13.57 -1.33
C ASP A 7 -6.56 13.55 -1.95
N ALA A 8 -6.21 14.62 -2.67
CA ALA A 8 -4.93 14.74 -3.35
C ALA A 8 -3.73 14.66 -2.38
N GLU A 9 -3.86 15.16 -1.15
CA GLU A 9 -2.81 15.03 -0.16
C GLU A 9 -2.65 13.59 0.32
N GLN A 10 -3.74 12.84 0.50
CA GLN A 10 -3.68 11.43 0.88
C GLN A 10 -3.01 10.59 -0.20
N VAL A 11 -3.36 10.83 -1.46
CA VAL A 11 -2.73 10.18 -2.61
C VAL A 11 -1.22 10.46 -2.62
N LYS A 12 -0.81 11.70 -2.36
CA LYS A 12 0.60 12.08 -2.26
C LYS A 12 1.32 11.40 -1.08
N ARG A 13 0.69 11.36 0.11
CA ARG A 13 1.25 10.68 1.30
C ARG A 13 1.41 9.18 1.07
N ALA A 14 0.40 8.53 0.49
CA ALA A 14 0.45 7.11 0.13
C ALA A 14 1.55 6.80 -0.90
N ALA A 15 1.69 7.62 -1.94
CA ALA A 15 2.73 7.47 -2.95
C ALA A 15 4.15 7.59 -2.36
N ASN A 16 4.36 8.54 -1.45
CA ASN A 16 5.65 8.68 -0.76
C ASN A 16 5.98 7.45 0.10
N LEU A 17 4.98 6.88 0.78
CA LEU A 17 5.15 5.67 1.60
C LEU A 17 5.47 4.45 0.73
N LEU A 18 4.82 4.29 -0.42
CA LEU A 18 5.16 3.27 -1.42
C LEU A 18 6.63 3.38 -1.86
N GLN A 19 7.07 4.58 -2.23
CA GLN A 19 8.47 4.82 -2.62
C GLN A 19 9.45 4.49 -1.51
N ALA A 20 9.14 4.84 -0.26
CA ALA A 20 9.96 4.49 0.91
C ALA A 20 10.12 2.97 1.09
N CYS A 21 9.10 2.20 0.70
CA CYS A 21 9.14 0.73 0.70
C CYS A 21 9.87 0.13 -0.52
N GLY A 22 10.39 0.96 -1.43
CA GLY A 22 10.98 0.53 -2.70
C GLY A 22 9.93 0.05 -3.71
N ILE A 23 8.67 0.48 -3.56
CA ILE A 23 7.58 0.18 -4.49
C ILE A 23 7.32 1.43 -5.32
N GLU A 24 7.38 1.29 -6.65
CA GLU A 24 7.07 2.41 -7.53
C GLU A 24 5.56 2.74 -7.46
N PRO A 25 5.17 4.00 -7.23
CA PRO A 25 3.77 4.43 -7.15
C PRO A 25 3.19 4.56 -8.56
N THR A 26 3.06 3.43 -9.24
CA THR A 26 2.39 3.31 -10.54
C THR A 26 0.88 3.33 -10.35
N THR A 27 0.15 3.39 -11.46
CA THR A 27 -1.31 3.30 -11.45
C THR A 27 -1.81 2.04 -10.75
N GLU A 28 -1.17 0.90 -11.05
CA GLU A 28 -1.58 -0.41 -10.54
C GLU A 28 -1.33 -0.55 -9.03
N THR A 29 -0.17 -0.10 -8.53
CA THR A 29 0.16 -0.22 -7.11
C THR A 29 -0.69 0.69 -6.24
N MET A 30 -0.97 1.90 -6.72
CA MET A 30 -1.89 2.84 -6.06
C MET A 30 -3.33 2.31 -6.04
N GLN A 31 -3.78 1.65 -7.12
CA GLN A 31 -5.11 1.08 -7.20
C GLN A 31 -5.26 -0.15 -6.27
N ALA A 32 -4.28 -1.03 -6.22
CA ALA A 32 -4.28 -2.16 -5.28
C ALA A 32 -4.25 -1.70 -3.81
N LEU A 33 -3.50 -0.62 -3.51
CA LEU A 33 -3.51 0.00 -2.20
C LEU A 33 -4.90 0.58 -1.84
N ALA A 34 -5.55 1.25 -2.81
CA ALA A 34 -6.90 1.78 -2.67
C ALA A 34 -7.95 0.69 -2.42
N GLU A 35 -7.89 -0.42 -3.16
CA GLU A 35 -8.77 -1.58 -2.96
C GLU A 35 -8.60 -2.16 -1.55
N THR A 36 -7.35 -2.27 -1.09
CA THR A 36 -7.03 -2.74 0.27
C THR A 36 -7.57 -1.77 1.33
N ALA A 37 -7.42 -0.46 1.10
CA ALA A 37 -7.96 0.57 1.99
C ALA A 37 -9.48 0.47 2.15
N ILE A 38 -10.21 0.29 1.04
CA ILE A 38 -11.67 0.12 1.05
C ILE A 38 -12.08 -1.15 1.80
N ALA A 39 -11.36 -2.27 1.56
CA ALA A 39 -11.71 -3.56 2.14
C ALA A 39 -11.43 -3.65 3.65
N HIS A 40 -10.31 -3.08 4.12
CA HIS A 40 -9.84 -3.24 5.50
C HIS A 40 -10.17 -2.07 6.43
N TYR A 41 -10.38 -0.87 5.88
CA TYR A 41 -10.72 0.33 6.64
C TYR A 41 -11.99 0.99 6.10
N PRO A 42 -13.12 0.25 6.03
CA PRO A 42 -14.35 0.80 5.50
C PRO A 42 -14.84 1.97 6.37
N ASN A 43 -15.27 3.05 5.73
CA ASN A 43 -15.74 4.30 6.35
C ASN A 43 -14.66 5.12 7.07
N ASP A 44 -13.38 4.77 6.94
CA ASP A 44 -12.30 5.59 7.47
C ASP A 44 -11.88 6.65 6.44
N PRO A 45 -11.98 7.95 6.77
CA PRO A 45 -11.57 9.01 5.86
C PRO A 45 -10.08 8.97 5.55
N GLU A 46 -9.23 8.37 6.41
CA GLU A 46 -7.79 8.22 6.24
C GLU A 46 -7.39 6.78 5.82
N SER A 47 -8.34 5.98 5.35
CA SER A 47 -8.16 4.58 4.96
C SER A 47 -6.96 4.35 4.03
N LEU A 48 -6.74 5.23 3.03
CA LEU A 48 -5.61 5.10 2.10
C LEU A 48 -4.26 5.29 2.79
N GLU A 49 -4.16 6.28 3.69
CA GLU A 49 -2.94 6.53 4.45
C GLU A 49 -2.67 5.39 5.45
N LYS A 50 -3.73 4.88 6.11
CA LYS A 50 -3.60 3.71 7.01
C LYS A 50 -3.14 2.46 6.29
N ALA A 51 -3.67 2.20 5.09
CA ALA A 51 -3.21 1.11 4.25
C ALA A 51 -1.72 1.28 3.90
N ALA A 52 -1.30 2.48 3.50
CA ALA A 52 0.09 2.77 3.17
C ALA A 52 1.04 2.62 4.37
N ARG A 53 0.62 3.06 5.56
CA ARG A 53 1.39 2.92 6.81
C ARG A 53 1.52 1.46 7.23
N SER A 54 0.42 0.72 7.22
CA SER A 54 0.41 -0.71 7.55
C SER A 54 1.33 -1.51 6.61
N MET A 55 1.36 -1.13 5.33
CA MET A 55 2.30 -1.68 4.37
C MET A 55 3.76 -1.35 4.71
N ALA A 56 4.05 -0.09 5.04
CA ALA A 56 5.40 0.33 5.44
C ALA A 56 5.88 -0.42 6.69
N GLU A 57 5.04 -0.51 7.73
CA GLU A 57 5.34 -1.26 8.96
C GLU A 57 5.63 -2.75 8.68
N PHE A 58 4.88 -3.37 7.76
CA PHE A 58 5.12 -4.76 7.36
C PHE A 58 6.50 -4.96 6.72
N PHE A 59 6.94 -4.05 5.85
CA PHE A 59 8.25 -4.15 5.21
C PHE A 59 9.41 -3.75 6.12
N GLU A 60 9.22 -2.77 7.01
CA GLU A 60 10.20 -2.41 8.04
C GLU A 60 10.41 -3.55 9.05
N GLY A 61 9.31 -4.20 9.46
CA GLY A 61 9.35 -5.33 10.39
C GLY A 61 9.85 -6.65 9.79
N SER A 62 9.95 -6.75 8.46
CA SER A 62 10.28 -7.98 7.76
C SER A 62 11.49 -7.81 6.82
N PRO A 63 12.73 -7.79 7.36
CA PRO A 63 13.95 -7.59 6.58
C PRO A 63 14.21 -8.67 5.51
N ALA A 64 13.53 -9.82 5.61
CA ALA A 64 13.54 -10.87 4.58
C ALA A 64 12.80 -10.44 3.30
N VAL A 65 11.70 -9.67 3.42
CA VAL A 65 10.89 -9.23 2.29
C VAL A 65 11.48 -7.99 1.63
N ALA A 66 12.09 -7.08 2.41
CA ALA A 66 12.78 -5.90 1.90
C ALA A 66 14.01 -6.24 1.02
N LYS A 67 14.69 -7.35 1.29
CA LYS A 67 15.88 -7.83 0.55
C LYS A 67 15.57 -8.83 -0.56
N ALA A 68 14.32 -9.29 -0.69
CA ALA A 68 13.95 -10.24 -1.73
C ALA A 68 14.03 -9.56 -3.12
N PRO A 69 14.67 -10.16 -4.13
CA PRO A 69 14.79 -9.61 -5.48
C PRO A 69 13.46 -9.64 -6.27
N GLU A 70 12.33 -9.69 -5.55
CA GLU A 70 11.02 -9.79 -6.16
C GLU A 70 10.56 -8.45 -6.73
N HIS A 71 9.88 -8.53 -7.88
CA HIS A 71 9.24 -7.40 -8.54
C HIS A 71 8.36 -6.62 -7.53
N PRO A 72 8.31 -5.28 -7.56
CA PRO A 72 7.54 -4.46 -6.62
C PRO A 72 6.09 -4.93 -6.42
N TRP A 73 5.49 -5.46 -7.49
CA TRP A 73 4.15 -6.05 -7.49
C TRP A 73 4.01 -7.27 -6.58
N MET A 74 5.02 -8.13 -6.51
CA MET A 74 4.99 -9.33 -5.68
C MET A 74 5.03 -8.98 -4.19
N ARG A 75 5.84 -7.98 -3.83
CA ARG A 75 5.90 -7.43 -2.47
C ARG A 75 4.53 -6.89 -2.04
N LEU A 76 3.91 -6.07 -2.90
CA LEU A 76 2.57 -5.53 -2.65
C LEU A 76 1.54 -6.66 -2.47
N ARG A 77 1.62 -7.70 -3.29
CA ARG A 77 0.77 -8.89 -3.19
C ARG A 77 0.97 -9.66 -1.88
N LEU A 78 2.21 -9.89 -1.47
CA LEU A 78 2.53 -10.56 -0.21
C LEU A 78 1.95 -9.82 0.99
N TRP A 79 2.04 -8.49 1.00
CA TRP A 79 1.39 -7.67 2.02
C TRP A 79 -0.14 -7.73 1.92
N ALA A 80 -0.73 -7.60 0.74
CA ALA A 80 -2.18 -7.71 0.58
C ALA A 80 -2.71 -9.07 1.07
N PHE A 81 -1.98 -10.16 0.81
CA PHE A 81 -2.31 -11.48 1.33
C PHE A 81 -2.13 -11.60 2.85
N SER A 82 -1.16 -10.93 3.48
CA SER A 82 -1.02 -10.96 4.93
C SER A 82 -2.15 -10.20 5.65
N MET A 83 -2.76 -9.23 4.96
CA MET A 83 -3.93 -8.50 5.45
C MET A 83 -5.23 -9.30 5.32
N LEU A 84 -5.33 -10.15 4.30
CA LEU A 84 -6.44 -11.10 4.11
C LEU A 84 -6.25 -12.28 5.07
N ARG A 85 -6.92 -12.25 6.23
CA ARG A 85 -6.95 -13.39 7.19
C ARG A 85 -7.25 -14.70 6.44
N LEU A 86 -6.23 -15.55 6.26
CA LEU A 86 -6.32 -16.98 5.93
C LEU A 86 -5.82 -17.79 7.12
#